data_AF-A0A2M8PSD0-F1
#
_entry.id   AF-A0A2M8PSD0-F1
#
_cell.length_a   1.000
_cell.length_b   1.000
_cell.length_c   1.000
_cell.angle_alpha   90.00
_cell.angle_beta   90.00
_cell.angle_gamma   90.00
#
_symmetry.space_group_name_H-M   'P 1'
#
loop_
_entity.id
_entity.type
_entity.pdbx_description
1 polymer ?
#
loop_
_entity_poly.entity_id
_entity_poly.type
_entity_poly.pdbx_seq_one_letter_code
_entity_poly.pdbx_strand_id
1 'polypeptide(L)'
;MRPDMRRGLKRLIAILDGTPPPDGKRQRGQSTVELALVTPIIFILLAGMVEVGWFANNFLILLEASRVGARNATVLEGDQSVLSWDEDFSFAPVRHLNPNLVDRADWPVPSSLGLQDSFYNCRAAEDFFRFYNLVACIVQTSMDPLEIRDGNGAVDSDGNPVAIDDIVISAFAVQMIEDDDGAGTGDMDVPGKSAGFHPVVVGRYPTTANECNAEPDPANPGSIRPIQDSGRDPFDFDVSGGRTVSGVSGANFTELEGFDAINSWEGGVSSVNVPERQRGYVWRGQHLISDNSACVGSEFTIDEIEELMAINNFEFDSNAAIQQDERSYLPNQGIVLVEVFWEHELLTELGFNPVLTAIGSERAEVSVWAVFPLPAIRPTIQFE
;
A
#
# COMPACT_ATOMS: atom_id res chain seq x y z
N MET A 1 43.25 -12.49 26.77
CA MET A 1 42.34 -13.05 27.81
C MET A 1 43.16 -13.43 29.04
N ARG A 2 42.85 -12.87 30.22
CA ARG A 2 43.58 -13.13 31.47
C ARG A 2 43.43 -14.60 31.92
N PRO A 3 44.47 -15.25 32.43
CA PRO A 3 44.45 -16.66 32.85
C PRO A 3 43.43 -16.98 33.95
N ASP A 4 42.97 -15.98 34.71
CA ASP A 4 41.94 -16.17 35.75
C ASP A 4 40.53 -16.41 35.19
N MET A 5 40.19 -15.89 34.00
CA MET A 5 38.87 -16.17 33.40
C MET A 5 38.73 -17.63 32.94
N ARG A 6 39.84 -18.27 32.53
CA ARG A 6 39.81 -19.67 32.07
C ARG A 6 39.52 -20.67 33.20
N ARG A 7 39.90 -20.35 34.44
CA ARG A 7 39.58 -21.19 35.62
C ARG A 7 38.11 -21.06 36.02
N GLY A 8 37.54 -19.85 35.91
CA GLY A 8 36.11 -19.63 36.14
C GLY A 8 35.25 -20.42 35.17
N LEU A 9 35.55 -20.34 33.87
CA LEU A 9 34.78 -21.03 32.84
C LEU A 9 34.86 -22.56 32.96
N LYS A 10 36.04 -23.11 33.26
CA LYS A 10 36.20 -24.58 33.46
C LYS A 10 35.42 -25.10 34.67
N ARG A 11 35.32 -24.31 35.74
CA ARG A 11 34.49 -24.67 36.91
C ARG A 11 33.00 -24.58 36.59
N LEU A 12 32.59 -23.56 35.83
CA LEU A 12 31.20 -23.43 35.38
C LEU A 12 30.78 -24.61 34.49
N ILE A 13 31.65 -24.98 33.54
CA ILE A 13 31.43 -26.13 32.64
C ILE A 13 31.38 -27.44 33.45
N ALA A 14 32.32 -27.67 34.38
CA ALA A 14 32.30 -28.90 35.21
C ALA A 14 31.08 -29.00 36.13
N ILE A 15 30.49 -27.88 36.55
CA ILE A 15 29.24 -27.85 37.32
C ILE A 15 28.04 -28.16 36.40
N LEU A 16 28.07 -27.70 35.15
CA LEU A 16 27.03 -27.97 34.15
C LEU A 16 27.09 -29.40 33.58
N ASP A 17 28.27 -30.03 33.58
CA ASP A 17 28.53 -31.36 33.00
C ASP A 17 28.12 -32.54 33.93
N GLY A 18 27.52 -32.25 35.08
CA GLY A 18 26.95 -33.27 35.97
C GLY A 18 27.95 -34.28 36.56
N THR A 19 29.27 -33.99 36.53
CA THR A 19 30.27 -34.90 37.08
C THR A 19 30.14 -34.95 38.61
N PRO A 20 29.78 -36.10 39.21
CA PRO A 20 29.55 -36.17 40.65
C PRO A 20 30.88 -35.91 41.37
N PRO A 21 30.92 -35.01 42.38
CA PRO A 21 32.12 -34.81 43.17
C PRO A 21 32.49 -36.13 43.88
N PRO A 22 33.79 -36.44 44.01
CA PRO A 22 34.26 -37.71 44.59
C PRO A 22 33.84 -37.93 46.05
N ASP A 23 33.39 -36.87 46.74
CA ASP A 23 32.81 -36.95 48.07
C ASP A 23 31.29 -37.19 47.95
N GLY A 24 30.84 -38.44 48.21
CA GLY A 24 29.47 -38.96 48.05
C GLY A 24 28.35 -38.30 48.88
N LYS A 25 28.33 -36.97 49.01
CA LYS A 25 27.24 -36.19 49.59
C LYS A 25 26.18 -35.97 48.51
N ARG A 26 24.98 -36.53 48.72
CA ARG A 26 23.80 -36.30 47.87
C ARG A 26 23.56 -34.80 47.68
N GLN A 27 23.73 -34.31 46.45
CA GLN A 27 23.39 -32.94 46.07
C GLN A 27 21.86 -32.81 45.94
N ARG A 28 21.19 -32.47 47.05
CA ARG A 28 19.80 -32.04 47.03
C ARG A 28 19.78 -30.58 46.56
N GLY A 29 19.22 -30.31 45.38
CA GLY A 29 19.06 -28.95 44.85
C GLY A 29 19.46 -28.75 43.39
N GLN A 30 20.18 -29.69 42.77
CA GLN A 30 20.59 -29.57 41.37
C GLN A 30 19.40 -29.46 40.42
N SER A 31 18.39 -30.32 40.56
CA SER A 31 17.17 -30.25 39.74
C SER A 31 16.39 -28.95 39.91
N THR A 32 16.48 -28.29 41.07
CA THR A 32 15.86 -26.97 41.29
C THR A 32 16.60 -25.88 40.52
N VAL A 33 17.93 -25.95 40.44
CA VAL A 33 18.73 -25.00 39.66
C VAL A 33 18.53 -25.18 38.16
N GLU A 34 18.50 -26.43 37.68
CA GLU A 34 18.22 -26.73 36.27
C GLU A 34 16.84 -26.25 35.86
N LEU A 35 15.81 -26.52 36.67
CA LEU A 35 14.46 -26.03 36.41
C LEU A 35 14.42 -24.49 36.45
N ALA A 36 15.07 -23.85 37.43
CA ALA A 36 15.11 -22.39 37.53
C ALA A 36 15.79 -21.73 36.31
N LEU A 37 16.75 -22.41 35.66
CA LEU A 37 17.41 -21.92 34.45
C LEU A 37 16.59 -22.17 33.17
N VAL A 38 15.84 -23.28 33.09
CA VAL A 38 15.03 -23.62 31.90
C VAL A 38 13.68 -22.91 31.89
N THR A 39 13.08 -22.69 33.07
CA THR A 39 11.77 -22.02 33.23
C THR A 39 11.66 -20.67 32.49
N PRO A 40 12.60 -19.71 32.62
CA PRO A 40 12.50 -18.45 31.89
C PRO A 40 12.56 -18.63 30.37
N ILE A 41 13.31 -19.62 29.87
CA ILE A 41 13.36 -19.92 28.43
C ILE A 41 12.00 -20.43 27.95
N ILE A 42 11.37 -21.33 28.70
CA ILE A 42 10.03 -21.84 28.37
C ILE A 42 9.00 -20.70 28.38
N PHE A 43 9.05 -19.79 29.36
CA PHE A 43 8.14 -18.64 29.40
C PHE A 43 8.32 -17.70 28.20
N ILE A 44 9.57 -17.42 27.79
CA ILE A 44 9.83 -16.62 26.58
C ILE A 44 9.28 -17.31 25.33
N LEU A 45 9.48 -18.63 25.20
CA LEU A 45 8.96 -19.40 24.07
C LEU A 45 7.42 -19.42 24.04
N LEU A 46 6.77 -19.57 25.19
CA LEU A 46 5.31 -19.54 25.29
C LEU A 46 4.76 -18.15 24.97
N ALA A 47 5.38 -17.08 25.48
CA ALA A 47 5.00 -15.72 25.15
C ALA A 47 5.11 -15.46 23.64
N GLY A 48 6.23 -15.85 23.02
CA GLY A 48 6.41 -15.74 21.56
C GLY A 48 5.37 -16.51 20.75
N MET A 49 4.97 -17.71 21.20
CA MET A 49 3.91 -18.47 20.53
C MET A 49 2.54 -17.80 20.64
N VAL A 50 2.21 -17.22 21.79
CA VAL A 50 0.97 -16.45 21.99
C VAL A 50 0.98 -15.20 21.09
N GLU A 51 2.10 -14.49 21.03
CA GLU A 51 2.27 -13.30 20.18
C GLU A 51 2.04 -13.62 18.70
N VAL A 52 2.69 -14.67 18.19
CA VAL A 52 2.53 -15.10 16.80
C VAL A 52 1.08 -15.55 16.52
N GLY A 53 0.44 -16.21 17.49
CA GLY A 53 -0.97 -16.60 17.38
C GLY A 53 -1.91 -15.39 17.32
N TRP A 54 -1.65 -14.35 18.10
CA TRP A 54 -2.38 -13.09 18.01
C TRP A 54 -2.14 -12.43 16.66
N PHE A 55 -0.88 -12.19 16.28
CA PHE A 55 -0.52 -11.59 14.99
C PHE A 55 -1.22 -12.28 13.81
N ALA A 56 -1.19 -13.62 13.77
CA ALA A 56 -1.87 -14.40 12.74
C ALA A 56 -3.39 -14.20 12.74
N ASN A 57 -4.02 -14.11 13.92
CA ASN A 57 -5.45 -13.83 14.03
C ASN A 57 -5.80 -12.45 13.46
N ASN A 58 -5.03 -11.41 13.80
CA ASN A 58 -5.26 -10.06 13.26
C ASN A 58 -5.05 -10.01 11.74
N PHE A 59 -3.99 -10.64 11.23
CA PHE A 59 -3.74 -10.75 9.80
C PHE A 59 -4.92 -11.40 9.05
N LEU A 60 -5.49 -12.48 9.59
CA LEU A 60 -6.64 -13.16 8.97
C LEU A 60 -7.90 -12.30 8.99
N ILE A 61 -8.13 -11.52 10.06
CA ILE A 61 -9.26 -10.57 10.15
C ILE A 61 -9.11 -9.49 9.08
N LEU A 62 -7.93 -8.87 8.97
CA LEU A 62 -7.66 -7.84 7.97
C LEU A 62 -7.85 -8.39 6.55
N LEU A 63 -7.34 -9.60 6.28
CA LEU A 63 -7.46 -10.25 4.97
C LEU A 63 -8.92 -10.55 4.60
N GLU A 64 -9.74 -10.97 5.56
CA GLU A 64 -11.16 -11.18 5.30
C GLU A 64 -11.89 -9.84 5.09
N ALA A 65 -11.57 -8.82 5.89
CA ALA A 65 -12.15 -7.50 5.75
C ALA A 65 -11.86 -6.87 4.38
N SER A 66 -10.62 -6.94 3.89
CA SER A 66 -10.26 -6.43 2.55
C SER A 66 -11.01 -7.17 1.45
N ARG A 67 -11.16 -8.50 1.55
CA ARG A 67 -11.94 -9.31 0.62
C ARG A 67 -13.42 -8.96 0.63
N VAL A 68 -14.01 -8.78 1.81
CA VAL A 68 -15.42 -8.39 1.94
C VAL A 68 -15.64 -7.02 1.31
N GLY A 69 -14.75 -6.05 1.57
CA GLY A 69 -14.77 -4.73 0.92
C GLY A 69 -14.70 -4.82 -0.60
N ALA A 70 -13.67 -5.49 -1.12
CA ALA A 70 -13.46 -5.63 -2.56
C ALA A 70 -14.61 -6.36 -3.26
N ARG A 71 -15.15 -7.42 -2.63
CA ARG A 71 -16.33 -8.13 -3.16
C ARG A 71 -17.57 -7.23 -3.19
N ASN A 72 -17.83 -6.46 -2.14
CA ASN A 72 -18.98 -5.56 -2.12
C ASN A 72 -18.85 -4.45 -3.17
N ALA A 73 -17.64 -3.94 -3.41
CA ALA A 73 -17.40 -2.94 -4.45
C ALA A 73 -17.87 -3.42 -5.84
N THR A 74 -17.76 -4.71 -6.15
CA THR A 74 -18.16 -5.27 -7.46
C THR A 74 -19.66 -5.19 -7.76
N VAL A 75 -20.49 -5.05 -6.74
CA VAL A 75 -21.96 -5.03 -6.88
C VAL A 75 -22.54 -3.61 -6.78
N LEU A 76 -21.69 -2.61 -6.59
CA LEU A 76 -22.11 -1.21 -6.51
C LEU A 76 -22.34 -0.66 -7.93
N GLU A 77 -23.57 -0.26 -8.20
CA GLU A 77 -24.04 0.27 -9.48
C GLU A 77 -24.86 1.56 -9.29
N GLY A 78 -25.20 2.23 -10.39
CA GLY A 78 -26.00 3.46 -10.35
C GLY A 78 -25.27 4.60 -9.63
N ASP A 79 -25.94 5.26 -8.68
CA ASP A 79 -25.39 6.40 -7.91
C ASP A 79 -24.28 6.00 -6.93
N GLN A 80 -24.08 4.70 -6.71
CA GLN A 80 -22.99 4.14 -5.90
C GLN A 80 -21.87 3.56 -6.77
N SER A 81 -21.95 3.72 -8.10
CA SER A 81 -20.89 3.29 -9.00
C SER A 81 -19.63 4.11 -8.79
N VAL A 82 -18.47 3.52 -9.10
CA VAL A 82 -17.21 4.27 -9.15
C VAL A 82 -17.27 5.43 -10.16
N LEU A 83 -18.04 5.28 -11.24
CA LEU A 83 -18.18 6.31 -12.27
C LEU A 83 -19.10 7.47 -11.86
N SER A 84 -19.89 7.29 -10.79
CA SER A 84 -20.73 8.35 -10.21
C SER A 84 -20.07 8.97 -8.97
N TRP A 85 -18.82 8.62 -8.70
CA TRP A 85 -18.04 9.24 -7.64
C TRP A 85 -17.82 10.71 -7.94
N ASP A 86 -17.91 11.54 -6.91
CA ASP A 86 -17.62 12.97 -6.99
C ASP A 86 -16.15 13.16 -6.63
N GLU A 87 -15.35 13.47 -7.65
CA GLU A 87 -13.89 13.56 -7.60
C GLU A 87 -13.38 14.62 -6.62
N ASP A 88 -14.22 15.58 -6.20
CA ASP A 88 -13.90 16.56 -5.17
C ASP A 88 -13.68 15.90 -3.79
N PHE A 89 -14.18 14.67 -3.58
CA PHE A 89 -14.01 13.91 -2.34
C PHE A 89 -12.92 12.85 -2.42
N SER A 90 -12.21 12.75 -3.55
CA SER A 90 -11.10 11.81 -3.74
C SER A 90 -9.89 12.13 -2.86
N PHE A 91 -9.71 13.40 -2.50
CA PHE A 91 -8.52 13.87 -1.80
C PHE A 91 -8.43 13.36 -0.36
N ALA A 92 -7.26 12.80 -0.03
CA ALA A 92 -6.93 12.34 1.30
C ALA A 92 -7.15 13.46 2.32
N PRO A 93 -7.65 13.13 3.52
CA PRO A 93 -7.84 14.14 4.56
C PRO A 93 -6.46 14.67 4.99
N VAL A 94 -6.15 15.91 4.61
CA VAL A 94 -4.87 16.63 4.79
C VAL A 94 -4.44 16.78 6.26
N ARG A 95 -5.25 16.32 7.23
CA ARG A 95 -4.99 16.48 8.67
C ARG A 95 -3.71 15.80 9.13
N HIS A 96 -3.17 14.85 8.35
CA HIS A 96 -2.06 13.98 8.75
C HIS A 96 -0.79 14.17 7.93
N LEU A 97 -0.82 14.97 6.87
CA LEU A 97 0.40 15.35 6.15
C LEU A 97 1.19 16.35 7.01
N ASN A 98 2.52 16.17 7.06
CA ASN A 98 3.42 16.97 7.88
C ASN A 98 3.08 18.47 7.74
N PRO A 99 2.78 19.18 8.84
CA PRO A 99 2.37 20.58 8.79
C PRO A 99 3.44 21.51 8.19
N ASN A 100 4.70 21.06 8.09
CA ASN A 100 5.76 21.77 7.39
C ASN A 100 5.78 21.51 5.86
N LEU A 101 5.15 20.43 5.39
CA LEU A 101 4.95 20.13 3.97
C LEU A 101 3.64 20.72 3.43
N VAL A 102 2.71 21.07 4.32
CA VAL A 102 1.44 21.72 4.00
C VAL A 102 1.56 23.19 4.38
N ASP A 103 2.21 24.00 3.53
CA ASP A 103 2.13 25.45 3.72
C ASP A 103 0.66 25.86 3.53
N ARG A 104 0.11 26.44 4.59
CA ARG A 104 -1.28 26.24 5.06
C ARG A 104 -2.34 27.00 4.25
N ALA A 105 -2.00 27.51 3.07
CA ALA A 105 -2.79 28.54 2.38
C ALA A 105 -3.36 28.12 1.01
N ASP A 106 -2.77 27.13 0.33
CA ASP A 106 -3.03 26.94 -1.11
C ASP A 106 -3.53 25.55 -1.51
N TRP A 107 -3.85 24.65 -0.56
CA TRP A 107 -4.77 23.56 -0.93
C TRP A 107 -6.12 24.21 -1.19
N PRO A 108 -6.72 24.07 -2.39
CA PRO A 108 -8.10 24.42 -2.61
C PRO A 108 -8.93 23.40 -1.85
N VAL A 109 -8.93 23.49 -0.52
CA VAL A 109 -9.84 22.73 0.32
C VAL A 109 -11.20 23.29 -0.06
N PRO A 110 -12.05 22.52 -0.77
CA PRO A 110 -13.30 23.06 -1.23
C PRO A 110 -14.06 23.54 0.02
N SER A 111 -14.84 24.59 -0.12
CA SER A 111 -15.65 25.13 0.99
C SER A 111 -16.61 24.10 1.64
N SER A 112 -16.65 22.87 1.10
CA SER A 112 -17.27 21.66 1.63
C SER A 112 -16.50 20.97 2.77
N LEU A 113 -15.45 21.56 3.34
CA LEU A 113 -14.71 21.02 4.51
C LEU A 113 -15.58 20.48 5.66
N GLY A 114 -16.79 21.05 5.88
CA GLY A 114 -17.73 20.53 6.87
C GLY A 114 -18.40 19.19 6.48
N LEU A 115 -18.48 18.90 5.19
CA LEU A 115 -19.03 17.66 4.63
C LEU A 115 -17.95 16.57 4.52
N GLN A 116 -16.68 16.93 4.33
CA GLN A 116 -15.60 15.96 4.19
C GLN A 116 -15.50 15.03 5.40
N ASP A 117 -15.63 15.56 6.63
CA ASP A 117 -15.70 14.75 7.86
C ASP A 117 -16.88 13.76 7.85
N SER A 118 -17.94 14.03 7.10
CA SER A 118 -19.08 13.12 6.95
C SER A 118 -18.78 11.97 5.98
N PHE A 119 -17.96 12.20 4.94
CA PHE A 119 -17.56 11.12 4.02
C PHE A 119 -16.63 10.10 4.68
N TYR A 120 -15.80 10.54 5.62
CA TYR A 120 -14.90 9.64 6.36
C TYR A 120 -15.52 9.01 7.61
N ASN A 121 -16.77 9.36 7.92
CA ASN A 121 -17.46 8.87 9.10
C ASN A 121 -18.46 7.78 8.72
N CYS A 122 -18.17 6.54 9.08
CA CYS A 122 -19.06 5.39 8.84
C CYS A 122 -20.36 5.40 9.64
N ARG A 123 -20.56 6.42 10.49
CA ARG A 123 -21.82 6.71 11.19
C ARG A 123 -22.57 7.92 10.61
N ALA A 124 -22.10 8.48 9.50
CA ALA A 124 -22.78 9.57 8.82
C ALA A 124 -24.15 9.13 8.25
N ALA A 125 -24.95 10.13 7.82
CA ALA A 125 -26.24 9.86 7.19
C ALA A 125 -26.07 9.09 5.86
N GLU A 126 -27.07 8.28 5.52
CA GLU A 126 -27.02 7.41 4.33
C GLU A 126 -26.77 8.17 3.01
N ASP A 127 -27.15 9.44 2.96
CA ASP A 127 -26.99 10.31 1.79
C ASP A 127 -25.53 10.50 1.36
N PHE A 128 -24.57 10.28 2.27
CA PHE A 128 -23.14 10.42 1.99
C PHE A 128 -22.48 9.13 1.50
N PHE A 129 -23.14 7.97 1.57
CA PHE A 129 -22.54 6.73 1.08
C PHE A 129 -22.51 6.69 -0.45
N ARG A 130 -21.30 6.81 -0.99
CA ARG A 130 -20.93 6.65 -2.39
C ARG A 130 -19.92 5.50 -2.48
N PHE A 131 -19.37 5.25 -3.67
CA PHE A 131 -18.54 4.08 -3.92
C PHE A 131 -17.42 3.87 -2.87
N TYR A 132 -16.48 4.82 -2.77
CA TYR A 132 -15.28 4.60 -1.97
C TYR A 132 -15.52 4.59 -0.46
N ASN A 133 -16.28 5.55 0.07
CA ASN A 133 -16.54 5.58 1.50
C ASN A 133 -17.45 4.44 1.96
N LEU A 134 -18.40 3.98 1.14
CA LEU A 134 -19.19 2.80 1.46
C LEU A 134 -18.29 1.56 1.56
N VAL A 135 -17.37 1.37 0.61
CA VAL A 135 -16.42 0.25 0.63
C VAL A 135 -15.50 0.34 1.85
N ALA A 136 -14.94 1.52 2.14
CA ALA A 136 -14.10 1.73 3.33
C ALA A 136 -14.84 1.41 4.63
N CYS A 137 -16.11 1.80 4.74
CA CYS A 137 -16.93 1.49 5.91
C CYS A 137 -17.28 0.01 6.05
N ILE A 138 -17.49 -0.68 4.93
CA ILE A 138 -17.68 -2.14 4.94
C ILE A 138 -16.40 -2.84 5.43
N VAL A 139 -15.22 -2.39 4.99
CA VAL A 139 -13.94 -2.92 5.47
C VAL A 139 -13.80 -2.65 6.96
N GLN A 140 -13.95 -1.40 7.41
CA GLN A 140 -13.80 -1.04 8.82
C GLN A 140 -14.74 -1.84 9.73
N THR A 141 -16.00 -2.00 9.35
CA THR A 141 -16.97 -2.76 10.15
C THR A 141 -16.70 -4.27 10.14
N SER A 142 -16.03 -4.78 9.11
CA SER A 142 -15.61 -6.18 9.01
C SER A 142 -14.33 -6.49 9.79
N MET A 143 -13.63 -5.47 10.29
CA MET A 143 -12.38 -5.62 11.06
C MET A 143 -12.60 -5.88 12.55
N ASP A 144 -13.82 -5.83 13.09
CA ASP A 144 -14.13 -6.04 14.53
C ASP A 144 -13.44 -7.31 15.08
N PRO A 145 -12.59 -7.22 16.12
CA PRO A 145 -12.42 -6.11 17.08
C PRO A 145 -11.28 -5.13 16.79
N LEU A 146 -10.65 -5.18 15.63
CA LEU A 146 -9.61 -4.24 15.24
C LEU A 146 -10.23 -2.89 14.89
N GLU A 147 -9.59 -1.82 15.34
CA GLU A 147 -9.97 -0.44 15.01
C GLU A 147 -8.85 0.22 14.22
N ILE A 148 -9.22 1.01 13.21
CA ILE A 148 -8.32 1.93 12.51
C ILE A 148 -8.11 3.14 13.43
N ARG A 149 -6.87 3.40 13.82
CA ARG A 149 -6.57 4.51 14.73
C ARG A 149 -6.65 5.83 13.98
N ASP A 150 -7.46 6.74 14.49
CA ASP A 150 -7.49 8.12 14.03
C ASP A 150 -6.20 8.77 14.56
N GLY A 151 -5.16 8.90 13.72
CA GLY A 151 -3.85 9.50 14.03
C GLY A 151 -3.90 10.99 14.41
N ASN A 152 -5.02 11.47 14.97
CA ASN A 152 -5.24 12.81 15.46
C ASN A 152 -4.27 13.14 16.59
N GLY A 153 -3.10 13.68 16.22
CA GLY A 153 -2.19 14.38 17.12
C GLY A 153 -0.99 13.58 17.62
N ALA A 154 -0.83 12.31 17.23
CA ALA A 154 0.38 11.57 17.50
C ALA A 154 1.36 11.84 16.36
N VAL A 155 2.30 12.75 16.61
CA VAL A 155 3.53 12.89 15.85
C VAL A 155 4.67 12.35 16.72
N ASP A 156 5.62 11.64 16.12
CA ASP A 156 6.81 11.18 16.83
C ASP A 156 7.69 12.37 17.24
N SER A 157 8.81 12.09 17.91
CA SER A 157 9.75 13.14 18.34
C SER A 157 10.32 13.99 17.19
N ASP A 158 10.24 13.49 15.96
CA ASP A 158 10.72 14.14 14.74
C ASP A 158 9.57 14.84 13.97
N GLY A 159 8.34 14.76 14.47
CA GLY A 159 7.18 15.40 13.86
C GLY A 159 6.49 14.53 12.79
N ASN A 160 6.83 13.24 12.66
CA ASN A 160 6.21 12.35 11.69
C ASN A 160 4.91 11.75 12.25
N PRO A 161 3.85 11.60 11.44
CA PRO A 161 2.62 10.94 11.89
C PRO A 161 2.92 9.54 12.48
N VAL A 162 2.34 9.26 13.65
CA VAL A 162 2.61 8.03 14.41
C VAL A 162 1.74 6.87 13.94
N ALA A 163 0.57 7.13 13.36
CA ALA A 163 -0.33 6.08 12.90
C ALA A 163 -0.13 5.83 11.40
N ILE A 164 -0.09 4.54 11.03
CA ILE A 164 0.04 4.03 9.65
C ILE A 164 -1.30 3.44 9.18
N ASP A 165 -2.32 3.46 10.04
CA ASP A 165 -3.56 2.72 9.81
C ASP A 165 -4.39 3.40 8.72
N ASP A 166 -4.60 2.71 7.60
CA ASP A 166 -5.33 3.26 6.47
C ASP A 166 -6.09 2.18 5.67
N ILE A 167 -7.08 2.63 4.92
CA ILE A 167 -7.79 1.82 3.93
C ILE A 167 -7.66 2.54 2.61
N VAL A 168 -7.04 1.87 1.65
CA VAL A 168 -6.83 2.41 0.31
C VAL A 168 -7.64 1.61 -0.69
N ILE A 169 -8.35 2.32 -1.56
CA ILE A 169 -9.22 1.71 -2.57
C ILE A 169 -8.86 2.29 -3.92
N SER A 170 -8.34 1.46 -4.81
CA SER A 170 -8.05 1.83 -6.20
C SER A 170 -8.96 1.03 -7.12
N ALA A 171 -9.45 1.66 -8.18
CA ALA A 171 -10.11 0.93 -9.25
C ALA A 171 -9.38 1.17 -10.56
N PHE A 172 -9.28 0.14 -11.39
CA PHE A 172 -8.51 0.17 -12.63
C PHE A 172 -9.37 -0.32 -13.79
N ALA A 173 -9.16 0.27 -14.96
CA ALA A 173 -9.65 -0.23 -16.23
C ALA A 173 -8.49 -0.96 -16.93
N VAL A 174 -8.65 -2.26 -17.22
CA VAL A 174 -7.61 -3.06 -17.87
C VAL A 174 -8.10 -3.54 -19.22
N GLN A 175 -7.30 -3.29 -20.26
CA GLN A 175 -7.57 -3.67 -21.63
C GLN A 175 -6.44 -4.54 -22.17
N MET A 176 -6.77 -5.59 -22.93
CA MET A 176 -5.75 -6.35 -23.66
C MET A 176 -5.36 -5.56 -24.91
N ILE A 177 -4.06 -5.30 -25.07
CA ILE A 177 -3.49 -4.64 -26.24
C ILE A 177 -2.52 -5.61 -26.91
N GLU A 178 -2.64 -5.76 -28.23
CA GLU A 178 -1.66 -6.47 -29.04
C GLU A 178 -0.48 -5.53 -29.30
N ASP A 179 0.69 -5.93 -28.83
CA ASP A 179 1.96 -5.26 -29.10
C ASP A 179 2.62 -5.97 -30.29
N ASP A 180 2.91 -5.21 -31.36
CA ASP A 180 3.60 -5.70 -32.54
C ASP A 180 5.09 -5.39 -32.40
N ASP A 181 5.98 -6.34 -32.74
CA ASP A 181 7.46 -6.33 -32.55
C ASP A 181 8.23 -5.17 -33.27
N GLY A 182 7.76 -3.92 -33.21
CA GLY A 182 8.40 -2.75 -33.77
C GLY A 182 8.39 -2.70 -35.30
N ALA A 183 7.43 -3.34 -35.97
CA ALA A 183 7.32 -3.32 -37.43
C ALA A 183 6.79 -1.99 -38.00
N GLY A 184 6.97 -0.86 -37.30
CA GLY A 184 6.95 0.50 -37.88
C GLY A 184 5.64 0.95 -38.55
N THR A 185 4.52 0.28 -38.33
CA THR A 185 3.22 0.60 -38.95
C THR A 185 2.23 1.23 -37.98
N GLY A 186 2.67 2.11 -37.07
CA GLY A 186 1.74 2.92 -36.27
C GLY A 186 1.01 2.20 -35.15
N ASP A 187 1.34 0.93 -34.87
CA ASP A 187 0.81 0.18 -33.73
C ASP A 187 1.54 0.55 -32.43
N MET A 188 0.85 0.37 -31.30
CA MET A 188 1.34 0.76 -29.98
C MET A 188 2.45 -0.17 -29.49
N ASP A 189 3.65 0.40 -29.30
CA ASP A 189 4.73 -0.22 -28.53
C ASP A 189 4.43 -0.03 -27.03
N VAL A 190 4.30 -1.13 -26.29
CA VAL A 190 4.21 -1.10 -24.82
C VAL A 190 5.64 -1.25 -24.29
N PRO A 191 6.27 -0.17 -23.77
CA PRO A 191 7.71 -0.20 -23.50
C PRO A 191 8.12 -1.32 -22.57
N GLY A 192 9.13 -2.07 -23.01
CA GLY A 192 9.69 -3.19 -22.23
C GLY A 192 8.90 -4.49 -22.32
N LYS A 193 7.86 -4.57 -23.15
CA LYS A 193 7.16 -5.82 -23.47
C LYS A 193 7.64 -6.37 -24.82
N SER A 194 7.50 -7.69 -25.01
CA SER A 194 7.76 -8.39 -26.29
C SER A 194 6.46 -8.52 -27.07
N ALA A 195 6.45 -8.75 -28.39
CA ALA A 195 5.18 -8.87 -29.10
C ALA A 195 4.19 -9.89 -28.50
N GLY A 196 2.92 -9.54 -28.63
CA GLY A 196 1.78 -10.33 -28.19
C GLY A 196 0.76 -9.51 -27.40
N PHE A 197 -0.26 -10.19 -26.89
CA PHE A 197 -1.30 -9.55 -26.09
C PHE A 197 -0.85 -9.34 -24.64
N HIS A 198 -0.83 -8.08 -24.21
CA HIS A 198 -0.54 -7.66 -22.84
C HIS A 198 -1.75 -6.98 -22.22
N PRO A 199 -2.04 -7.26 -20.94
CA PRO A 199 -2.97 -6.45 -20.18
C PRO A 199 -2.31 -5.10 -19.91
N VAL A 200 -3.01 -4.04 -20.30
CA VAL A 200 -2.58 -2.67 -20.14
C VAL A 200 -3.61 -1.94 -19.29
N VAL A 201 -3.16 -1.23 -18.27
CA VAL A 201 -4.03 -0.33 -17.51
C VAL A 201 -4.30 0.89 -18.39
N VAL A 202 -5.58 1.11 -18.69
CA VAL A 202 -6.08 2.19 -19.54
C VAL A 202 -6.86 3.23 -18.76
N GLY A 203 -6.95 3.08 -17.44
CA GLY A 203 -7.54 4.06 -16.55
C GLY A 203 -7.38 3.66 -15.10
N ARG A 204 -7.28 4.67 -14.23
CA ARG A 204 -7.24 4.51 -12.78
C ARG A 204 -8.26 5.47 -12.15
N TYR A 205 -8.93 5.02 -11.09
CA TYR A 205 -9.97 5.77 -10.40
C TYR A 205 -9.71 5.75 -8.88
N PRO A 206 -9.95 6.85 -8.15
CA PRO A 206 -10.50 8.11 -8.65
C PRO A 206 -9.53 8.84 -9.59
N THR A 207 -10.06 9.58 -10.57
CA THR A 207 -9.21 10.16 -11.62
C THR A 207 -8.37 11.32 -11.12
N THR A 208 -8.78 12.00 -10.05
CA THR A 208 -8.03 13.13 -9.46
C THR A 208 -7.01 12.72 -8.39
N ALA A 209 -6.91 11.42 -8.11
CA ALA A 209 -5.97 10.84 -7.14
C ALA A 209 -5.43 9.50 -7.67
N ASN A 210 -4.81 9.55 -8.84
CA ASN A 210 -4.27 8.42 -9.59
C ASN A 210 -2.73 8.37 -9.58
N GLU A 211 -2.06 9.46 -9.19
CA GLU A 211 -0.64 9.70 -9.41
C GLU A 211 0.14 9.89 -8.10
N CYS A 212 1.40 9.46 -8.09
CA CYS A 212 2.39 9.94 -7.13
C CYS A 212 3.64 10.33 -7.90
N ASN A 213 3.82 11.62 -8.10
CA ASN A 213 4.97 12.19 -8.80
C ASN A 213 5.83 13.07 -7.87
N ALA A 214 5.68 12.95 -6.55
CA ALA A 214 6.32 13.83 -5.58
C ALA A 214 7.28 13.08 -4.65
N GLU A 215 8.56 13.46 -4.66
CA GLU A 215 9.56 13.02 -3.69
C GLU A 215 10.17 14.21 -2.92
N PRO A 216 10.59 14.03 -1.65
CA PRO A 216 11.40 15.00 -0.94
C PRO A 216 12.67 15.34 -1.73
N ASP A 217 12.98 16.62 -1.84
CA ASP A 217 14.21 17.07 -2.49
C ASP A 217 15.41 16.80 -1.57
N PRO A 218 16.33 15.88 -1.94
CA PRO A 218 17.50 15.57 -1.12
C PRO A 218 18.44 16.77 -0.96
N ALA A 219 18.38 17.77 -1.85
CA ALA A 219 19.20 18.97 -1.77
C ALA A 219 18.62 20.02 -0.81
N ASN A 220 17.30 20.02 -0.60
CA ASN A 220 16.59 21.01 0.21
C ASN A 220 15.58 20.30 1.13
N PRO A 221 16.00 19.86 2.33
CA PRO A 221 15.11 19.21 3.29
C PRO A 221 13.89 20.10 3.59
N GLY A 222 12.69 19.59 3.31
CA GLY A 222 11.42 20.33 3.41
C GLY A 222 10.87 20.85 2.08
N SER A 223 11.63 20.74 0.99
CA SER A 223 11.11 20.90 -0.37
C SER A 223 10.75 19.55 -0.97
N ILE A 224 9.85 19.57 -1.95
CA ILE A 224 9.47 18.41 -2.77
C ILE A 224 9.88 18.72 -4.20
N ARG A 225 10.30 17.69 -4.93
CA ARG A 225 10.59 17.75 -6.35
C ARG A 225 9.80 16.68 -7.11
N PRO A 226 9.54 16.87 -8.41
CA PRO A 226 8.96 15.83 -9.24
C PRO A 226 9.84 14.58 -9.26
N ILE A 227 9.24 13.40 -9.18
CA ILE A 227 9.90 12.12 -9.38
C ILE A 227 10.21 12.00 -10.87
N GLN A 228 11.48 11.78 -11.22
CA GLN A 228 11.90 11.67 -12.63
C GLN A 228 11.43 10.38 -13.30
N ASP A 229 11.18 9.34 -12.51
CA ASP A 229 10.61 8.06 -12.91
C ASP A 229 9.21 7.89 -12.29
N SER A 230 8.34 8.89 -12.44
CA SER A 230 6.92 8.68 -12.10
C SER A 230 6.42 7.53 -12.97
N GLY A 231 5.74 6.58 -12.34
CA GLY A 231 5.07 5.51 -13.08
C GLY A 231 4.17 6.12 -14.15
N ARG A 232 3.88 5.36 -15.20
CA ARG A 232 2.96 5.77 -16.25
C ARG A 232 1.63 6.28 -15.66
N ASP A 233 1.17 7.46 -16.08
CA ASP A 233 -0.24 7.84 -15.96
C ASP A 233 -1.03 7.28 -17.16
N PRO A 234 -2.12 6.53 -16.98
CA PRO A 234 -2.97 6.08 -18.07
C PRO A 234 -3.69 7.22 -18.79
N PHE A 235 -3.71 8.45 -18.24
CA PHE A 235 -4.35 9.63 -18.81
C PHE A 235 -3.36 10.62 -19.45
N ASP A 236 -2.05 10.40 -19.34
CA ASP A 236 -1.02 11.19 -20.00
C ASP A 236 -0.80 10.75 -21.44
N PHE A 237 -0.86 11.71 -22.38
CA PHE A 237 -0.51 11.50 -23.79
C PHE A 237 0.60 12.48 -24.20
N ASP A 238 1.64 12.01 -24.89
CA ASP A 238 2.65 12.90 -25.47
C ASP A 238 2.09 13.59 -26.73
N VAL A 239 2.17 14.93 -26.76
CA VAL A 239 1.70 15.80 -27.87
C VAL A 239 2.38 15.53 -29.20
N SER A 240 3.50 14.81 -29.22
CA SER A 240 4.17 14.40 -30.45
C SER A 240 3.38 13.36 -31.25
N GLY A 241 2.30 12.82 -30.68
CA GLY A 241 1.49 11.73 -31.25
C GLY A 241 2.14 10.36 -31.07
N GLY A 242 3.38 10.30 -30.56
CA GLY A 242 4.04 9.08 -30.12
C GLY A 242 3.72 8.83 -28.67
N ARG A 243 3.06 7.72 -28.34
CA ARG A 243 2.83 7.29 -26.95
C ARG A 243 4.17 6.83 -26.35
N THR A 244 4.98 7.75 -25.85
CA THR A 244 6.19 7.36 -25.11
C THR A 244 5.84 7.16 -23.64
N VAL A 245 5.73 5.89 -23.25
CA VAL A 245 5.37 5.43 -21.90
C VAL A 245 6.58 5.39 -20.95
N SER A 246 7.67 6.07 -21.27
CA SER A 246 8.88 6.02 -20.45
C SER A 246 9.66 7.33 -20.52
N GLY A 247 9.64 8.08 -19.42
CA GLY A 247 10.76 8.88 -18.90
C GLY A 247 11.54 9.76 -19.88
N VAL A 248 10.97 10.18 -21.00
CA VAL A 248 11.68 11.07 -21.92
C VAL A 248 11.65 12.45 -21.29
N SER A 249 12.73 12.81 -20.60
CA SER A 249 12.92 14.16 -20.08
C SER A 249 12.73 15.17 -21.24
N GLY A 250 11.64 15.93 -21.22
CA GLY A 250 11.33 16.96 -22.22
C GLY A 250 10.29 16.61 -23.28
N ALA A 251 9.55 15.51 -23.16
CA ALA A 251 8.29 15.35 -23.89
C ALA A 251 7.21 16.26 -23.27
N ASN A 252 6.42 16.93 -24.11
CA ASN A 252 5.26 17.69 -23.66
C ASN A 252 4.11 16.68 -23.50
N PHE A 253 3.81 16.29 -22.27
CA PHE A 253 2.60 15.53 -22.01
C PHE A 253 1.39 16.49 -22.05
N THR A 254 0.27 16.03 -22.59
CA THR A 254 -1.02 16.69 -22.57
C THR A 254 -2.02 15.70 -22.02
N GLU A 255 -2.42 15.98 -20.79
CA GLU A 255 -3.49 15.29 -20.10
C GLU A 255 -4.84 15.55 -20.77
N LEU A 256 -5.74 14.60 -20.61
CA LEU A 256 -7.13 14.78 -21.01
C LEU A 256 -7.82 15.81 -20.09
N GLU A 257 -8.57 16.73 -20.68
CA GLU A 257 -9.32 17.76 -19.92
C GLU A 257 -10.25 17.11 -18.88
N GLY A 258 -10.10 17.48 -17.61
CA GLY A 258 -10.88 16.95 -16.48
C GLY A 258 -10.29 15.73 -15.77
N PHE A 259 -9.13 15.23 -16.23
CA PHE A 259 -8.37 14.17 -15.55
C PHE A 259 -7.18 14.73 -14.77
N ASP A 260 -6.73 15.94 -15.12
CA ASP A 260 -5.88 16.74 -14.26
C ASP A 260 -6.66 17.24 -13.05
N ALA A 261 -5.94 17.41 -11.98
CA ALA A 261 -6.39 18.17 -10.85
C ALA A 261 -5.85 19.61 -10.94
N ILE A 262 -6.59 20.43 -11.69
CA ILE A 262 -6.50 21.90 -11.77
C ILE A 262 -5.05 22.42 -11.85
N ASN A 263 -4.49 22.32 -13.06
CA ASN A 263 -3.39 23.11 -13.59
C ASN A 263 -3.26 24.51 -12.95
N SER A 264 -2.38 24.64 -11.96
CA SER A 264 -2.02 25.94 -11.36
C SER A 264 -1.04 26.75 -12.22
N TRP A 265 -0.68 26.25 -13.42
CA TRP A 265 0.29 26.92 -14.29
C TRP A 265 -0.22 28.25 -14.89
N GLU A 266 -1.53 28.52 -14.89
CA GLU A 266 -2.07 29.84 -15.31
C GLU A 266 -1.82 30.97 -14.29
N GLY A 267 -1.24 30.69 -13.11
CA GLY A 267 -1.07 31.67 -12.03
C GLY A 267 0.35 32.11 -11.67
N GLY A 268 1.40 31.45 -12.17
CA GLY A 268 2.78 31.77 -11.77
C GLY A 268 3.09 31.51 -10.29
N VAL A 269 2.29 30.68 -9.61
CA VAL A 269 2.57 30.22 -8.26
C VAL A 269 3.35 28.92 -8.39
N SER A 270 4.64 28.96 -8.06
CA SER A 270 5.56 27.82 -8.04
C SER A 270 5.24 26.82 -6.91
N SER A 271 3.98 26.68 -6.52
CA SER A 271 3.57 25.77 -5.46
C SER A 271 3.23 24.42 -6.08
N VAL A 272 4.03 23.41 -5.74
CA VAL A 272 3.88 21.97 -6.00
C VAL A 272 2.65 21.39 -5.28
N ASN A 273 1.56 22.14 -5.28
CA ASN A 273 0.34 21.92 -4.52
C ASN A 273 -0.64 21.38 -5.55
N VAL A 274 -0.98 20.10 -5.57
CA VAL A 274 -1.62 19.32 -4.50
C VAL A 274 -1.98 17.88 -4.94
N PRO A 275 -2.43 17.62 -6.18
CA PRO A 275 -3.20 16.38 -6.39
C PRO A 275 -2.41 15.13 -6.80
N GLU A 276 -1.18 15.30 -7.28
CA GLU A 276 -0.33 14.18 -7.74
C GLU A 276 0.48 13.54 -6.60
N ARG A 277 -0.05 13.57 -5.38
CA ARG A 277 0.58 12.97 -4.17
C ARG A 277 -0.25 11.83 -3.61
N GLN A 278 -1.19 11.31 -4.39
CA GLN A 278 -2.14 10.33 -3.91
C GLN A 278 -2.43 9.28 -4.97
N ARG A 279 -2.27 8.02 -4.57
CA ARG A 279 -2.63 6.87 -5.40
C ARG A 279 -3.87 6.16 -4.86
N GLY A 280 -4.98 6.23 -5.58
CA GLY A 280 -6.27 5.67 -5.16
C GLY A 280 -7.00 6.54 -4.14
N TYR A 281 -8.20 6.13 -3.76
CA TYR A 281 -8.91 6.75 -2.64
C TYR A 281 -8.27 6.32 -1.32
N VAL A 282 -7.91 7.29 -0.49
CA VAL A 282 -7.28 7.05 0.80
C VAL A 282 -8.23 7.48 1.91
N TRP A 283 -8.55 6.56 2.82
CA TRP A 283 -9.59 6.80 3.82
C TRP A 283 -9.11 7.69 4.97
N ARG A 284 -7.89 7.51 5.47
CA ARG A 284 -7.35 8.30 6.60
C ARG A 284 -6.13 9.15 6.24
N GLY A 285 -5.47 8.91 5.11
CA GLY A 285 -4.32 9.69 4.66
C GLY A 285 -3.09 9.48 5.55
N GLN A 286 -2.97 8.30 6.15
CA GLN A 286 -1.93 7.96 7.13
C GLN A 286 -0.81 7.11 6.54
N HIS A 287 -1.12 6.27 5.55
CA HIS A 287 -0.14 5.39 4.94
C HIS A 287 0.61 6.10 3.80
N LEU A 288 1.95 6.08 3.88
CA LEU A 288 2.87 6.62 2.88
C LEU A 288 3.40 5.48 2.00
N ILE A 289 3.40 5.66 0.68
CA ILE A 289 3.78 4.63 -0.34
C ILE A 289 5.27 4.26 -0.26
N SER A 290 6.06 5.04 0.47
CA SER A 290 7.41 4.67 0.86
C SER A 290 7.91 5.66 1.91
N ASP A 291 8.86 5.23 2.73
CA ASP A 291 9.51 6.04 3.78
C ASP A 291 10.04 7.40 3.27
N ASN A 292 10.33 7.49 1.96
CA ASN A 292 10.88 8.66 1.31
C ASN A 292 9.93 9.26 0.26
N SER A 293 8.67 8.86 0.14
CA SER A 293 7.73 9.55 -0.75
C SER A 293 6.94 10.61 0.02
N ALA A 294 6.58 11.69 -0.66
CA ALA A 294 5.63 12.65 -0.12
C ALA A 294 4.17 12.24 -0.42
N CYS A 295 3.95 10.96 -0.75
CA CYS A 295 2.71 10.46 -1.31
C CYS A 295 2.02 9.49 -0.37
N VAL A 296 0.70 9.49 -0.43
CA VAL A 296 -0.17 8.60 0.35
C VAL A 296 -0.97 7.70 -0.58
N GLY A 297 -1.35 6.52 -0.10
CA GLY A 297 -2.28 5.64 -0.81
C GLY A 297 -1.67 4.33 -1.26
N SER A 298 -1.95 3.93 -2.50
CA SER A 298 -1.75 2.56 -2.95
C SER A 298 -0.28 2.28 -3.23
N GLU A 299 0.22 1.17 -2.68
CA GLU A 299 1.58 0.67 -2.95
C GLU A 299 1.69 0.13 -4.38
N PHE A 300 0.56 -0.31 -4.96
CA PHE A 300 0.53 -0.83 -6.31
C PHE A 300 0.74 0.27 -7.35
N THR A 301 1.86 0.13 -8.04
CA THR A 301 2.14 0.80 -9.31
C THR A 301 1.31 0.20 -10.43
N ILE A 302 1.20 0.92 -11.55
CA ILE A 302 0.50 0.42 -12.73
C ILE A 302 1.19 -0.80 -13.32
N ASP A 303 2.52 -0.78 -13.39
CA ASP A 303 3.30 -1.89 -13.91
C ASP A 303 3.09 -3.17 -13.09
N GLU A 304 2.97 -3.06 -11.76
CA GLU A 304 2.65 -4.19 -10.89
C GLU A 304 1.23 -4.70 -11.12
N ILE A 305 0.25 -3.83 -11.38
CA ILE A 305 -1.11 -4.25 -11.74
C ILE A 305 -1.11 -4.94 -13.11
N GLU A 306 -0.41 -4.40 -14.09
CA GLU A 306 -0.25 -5.02 -15.40
C GLU A 306 0.45 -6.38 -15.28
N GLU A 307 1.49 -6.51 -14.44
CA GLU A 307 2.16 -7.78 -14.17
C GLU A 307 1.24 -8.78 -13.45
N LEU A 308 0.46 -8.32 -12.47
CA LEU A 308 -0.51 -9.15 -11.76
C LEU A 308 -1.57 -9.70 -12.72
N MET A 309 -2.01 -8.88 -13.67
CA MET A 309 -2.99 -9.25 -14.70
C MET A 309 -2.36 -10.04 -15.84
N ALA A 310 -1.06 -9.88 -16.08
CA ALA A 310 -0.26 -10.65 -17.02
C ALA A 310 0.07 -11.99 -16.36
N ILE A 311 -0.94 -12.86 -16.22
CA ILE A 311 -0.80 -14.14 -15.53
C ILE A 311 0.25 -14.99 -16.27
N ASN A 312 1.50 -14.88 -15.84
CA ASN A 312 2.67 -15.50 -16.48
C ASN A 312 2.60 -17.04 -16.46
N ASN A 313 1.69 -17.61 -15.66
CA ASN A 313 1.51 -19.05 -15.47
C ASN A 313 0.32 -19.65 -16.23
N PHE A 314 -0.48 -18.88 -16.97
CA PHE A 314 -1.35 -19.47 -17.99
C PHE A 314 -0.51 -19.72 -19.24
N GLU A 315 0.24 -20.81 -19.19
CA GLU A 315 0.85 -21.40 -20.38
C GLU A 315 -0.28 -22.00 -21.20
N PHE A 316 -0.79 -21.22 -22.15
CA PHE A 316 -1.59 -21.76 -23.25
C PHE A 316 -0.71 -22.76 -24.03
N ASP A 317 -1.29 -23.78 -24.67
CA ASP A 317 -0.52 -24.85 -25.30
C ASP A 317 0.59 -24.29 -26.22
N SER A 318 1.77 -24.90 -26.21
CA SER A 318 3.08 -24.47 -26.75
C SER A 318 3.14 -24.05 -28.23
N ASN A 319 2.03 -24.06 -28.96
CA ASN A 319 1.95 -23.47 -30.29
C ASN A 319 1.76 -21.95 -30.16
N ALA A 320 2.87 -21.20 -30.24
CA ALA A 320 2.89 -19.74 -30.15
C ALA A 320 1.86 -19.02 -31.04
N ALA A 321 1.53 -19.58 -32.21
CA ALA A 321 0.52 -19.02 -33.12
C ALA A 321 -0.93 -19.18 -32.63
N ILE A 322 -1.20 -20.13 -31.72
CA ILE A 322 -2.53 -20.34 -31.10
C ILE A 322 -2.63 -19.54 -29.80
N GLN A 323 -1.52 -19.38 -29.06
CA GLN A 323 -1.51 -18.64 -27.79
C GLN A 323 -1.85 -17.15 -27.96
N GLN A 324 -1.40 -16.53 -29.06
CA GLN A 324 -1.71 -15.12 -29.35
C GLN A 324 -3.22 -14.94 -29.53
N ASP A 325 -3.90 -15.87 -30.22
CA ASP A 325 -5.35 -15.79 -30.43
C ASP A 325 -6.13 -15.97 -29.13
N GLU A 326 -5.69 -16.85 -28.21
CA GLU A 326 -6.44 -17.15 -26.98
C GLU A 326 -6.49 -15.97 -25.98
N ARG A 327 -5.43 -15.17 -25.91
CA ARG A 327 -5.37 -13.98 -25.03
C ARG A 327 -6.27 -12.84 -25.53
N SER A 328 -6.55 -12.79 -26.82
CA SER A 328 -7.48 -11.80 -27.39
C SER A 328 -8.93 -11.97 -26.88
N TYR A 329 -9.28 -13.17 -26.40
CA TYR A 329 -10.60 -13.45 -25.82
C TYR A 329 -10.72 -13.06 -24.34
N LEU A 330 -9.64 -12.65 -23.68
CA LEU A 330 -9.73 -12.12 -22.33
C LEU A 330 -10.52 -10.80 -22.39
N PRO A 331 -11.68 -10.71 -21.73
CA PRO A 331 -12.50 -9.52 -21.83
C PRO A 331 -11.79 -8.35 -21.16
N ASN A 332 -11.85 -7.19 -21.80
CA ASN A 332 -11.48 -5.95 -21.12
C ASN A 332 -12.39 -5.81 -19.89
N GLN A 333 -11.78 -5.59 -18.73
CA GLN A 333 -12.49 -5.61 -17.46
C GLN A 333 -11.97 -4.52 -16.53
N GLY A 334 -12.88 -3.99 -15.72
CA GLY A 334 -12.49 -3.26 -14.54
C GLY A 334 -12.01 -4.20 -13.44
N ILE A 335 -11.15 -3.71 -12.58
CA ILE A 335 -10.81 -4.35 -11.31
C ILE A 335 -10.88 -3.33 -10.18
N VAL A 336 -11.15 -3.80 -8.97
CA VAL A 336 -11.05 -3.02 -7.73
C VAL A 336 -10.02 -3.68 -6.84
N LEU A 337 -9.09 -2.89 -6.33
CA LEU A 337 -8.08 -3.23 -5.37
C LEU A 337 -8.42 -2.54 -4.05
N VAL A 338 -8.50 -3.31 -2.97
CA VAL A 338 -8.68 -2.80 -1.61
C VAL A 338 -7.46 -3.23 -0.80
N GLU A 339 -6.73 -2.26 -0.30
CA GLU A 339 -5.57 -2.42 0.58
C GLU A 339 -5.93 -1.93 1.98
N VAL A 340 -5.44 -2.65 2.99
CA VAL A 340 -5.60 -2.28 4.40
C VAL A 340 -4.22 -2.29 5.03
N PHE A 341 -3.84 -1.14 5.55
CA PHE A 341 -2.61 -0.92 6.31
C PHE A 341 -2.99 -0.78 7.77
N TRP A 342 -2.33 -1.54 8.63
CA TRP A 342 -2.66 -1.57 10.06
C TRP A 342 -1.41 -1.86 10.87
N GLU A 343 -1.08 -1.01 11.84
CA GLU A 343 0.04 -1.29 12.75
C GLU A 343 -0.39 -2.22 13.88
N HIS A 344 0.39 -3.29 14.06
CA HIS A 344 0.17 -4.30 15.05
C HIS A 344 0.67 -3.89 16.43
N GLU A 345 -0.28 -3.73 17.36
CA GLU A 345 0.01 -3.61 18.78
C GLU A 345 0.38 -4.97 19.37
N LEU A 346 1.56 -5.02 19.97
CA LEU A 346 2.08 -6.21 20.62
C LEU A 346 1.36 -6.47 21.94
N LEU A 347 1.03 -7.73 22.25
CA LEU A 347 0.42 -8.08 23.56
C LEU A 347 1.36 -7.72 24.70
N THR A 348 2.66 -7.94 24.49
CA THR A 348 3.69 -7.64 25.47
C THR A 348 4.36 -6.32 25.12
N GLU A 349 3.90 -5.22 25.71
CA GLU A 349 4.63 -3.93 25.80
C GLU A 349 5.91 -4.02 26.65
N LEU A 350 6.42 -5.23 26.87
CA LEU A 350 7.72 -5.42 27.46
C LEU A 350 8.70 -4.84 26.44
N GLY A 351 9.31 -3.69 26.72
CA GLY A 351 10.29 -2.98 25.86
C GLY A 351 11.54 -3.78 25.44
N PHE A 352 11.50 -5.10 25.62
CA PHE A 352 12.37 -6.11 25.04
C PHE A 352 11.50 -7.02 24.17
N ASN A 353 11.23 -6.63 22.92
CA ASN A 353 10.78 -7.59 21.91
C ASN A 353 11.99 -8.09 21.10
N PRO A 354 12.72 -9.10 21.59
CA PRO A 354 13.94 -9.57 20.92
C PRO A 354 13.69 -10.08 19.50
N VAL A 355 12.44 -10.39 19.13
CA VAL A 355 12.09 -10.89 17.79
C VAL A 355 11.92 -9.71 16.83
N LEU A 356 11.11 -8.71 17.17
CA LEU A 356 10.88 -7.57 16.29
C LEU A 356 12.07 -6.61 16.25
N THR A 357 12.74 -6.36 17.38
CA THR A 357 13.97 -5.55 17.37
C THR A 357 15.10 -6.21 16.56
N ALA A 358 15.11 -7.54 16.44
CA ALA A 358 16.06 -8.24 15.56
C ALA A 358 15.72 -8.11 14.07
N ILE A 359 14.44 -7.86 13.74
CA ILE A 359 13.97 -7.60 12.38
C ILE A 359 14.17 -6.12 12.00
N GLY A 360 14.44 -5.26 12.99
CA GLY A 360 14.90 -3.89 12.78
C GLY A 360 13.79 -2.88 12.53
N SER A 361 12.52 -3.26 12.67
CA SER A 361 11.40 -2.34 12.62
C SER A 361 10.91 -2.02 14.03
N GLU A 362 10.81 -0.73 14.35
CA GLU A 362 10.22 -0.25 15.61
C GLU A 362 8.69 -0.40 15.62
N ARG A 363 8.09 -0.57 14.44
CA ARG A 363 6.67 -0.76 14.20
C ARG A 363 6.46 -2.02 13.37
N ALA A 364 5.41 -2.78 13.66
CA ALA A 364 5.02 -3.96 12.89
C ALA A 364 3.80 -3.59 12.04
N GLU A 365 4.05 -3.08 10.84
CA GLU A 365 2.98 -2.83 9.88
C GLU A 365 2.50 -4.14 9.25
N VAL A 366 1.18 -4.30 9.20
CA VAL A 366 0.51 -5.37 8.48
C VAL A 366 -0.21 -4.76 7.30
N SER A 367 0.25 -5.10 6.09
CA SER A 367 -0.44 -4.78 4.84
C SER A 367 -1.10 -6.02 4.28
N VAL A 368 -2.39 -5.91 3.95
CA VAL A 368 -3.14 -6.94 3.23
C VAL A 368 -3.94 -6.30 2.12
N TRP A 369 -4.21 -7.07 1.07
CA TRP A 369 -4.97 -6.58 -0.07
C TRP A 369 -5.87 -7.65 -0.68
N ALA A 370 -6.88 -7.20 -1.41
CA ALA A 370 -7.75 -8.04 -2.20
C ALA A 370 -8.10 -7.36 -3.52
N VAL A 371 -8.11 -8.14 -4.61
CA VAL A 371 -8.50 -7.68 -5.95
C VAL A 371 -9.70 -8.47 -6.43
N PHE A 372 -10.70 -7.77 -6.96
CA PHE A 372 -11.90 -8.36 -7.54
C PHE A 372 -12.26 -7.69 -8.88
N PRO A 373 -12.94 -8.39 -9.81
CA PRO A 373 -13.42 -7.77 -11.04
C PRO A 373 -14.49 -6.73 -10.74
N LEU A 374 -14.43 -5.56 -11.38
CA LEU A 374 -15.34 -4.44 -11.21
C LEU A 374 -16.08 -4.16 -12.53
N PRO A 375 -17.29 -4.73 -12.74
CA PRO A 375 -18.03 -4.62 -14.00
C PRO A 375 -18.50 -3.20 -14.35
N ALA A 376 -18.60 -2.34 -13.33
CA ALA A 376 -19.00 -0.95 -13.49
C ALA A 376 -18.00 -0.15 -14.35
N ILE A 377 -16.73 -0.51 -14.33
CA ILE A 377 -15.71 0.10 -15.20
C ILE A 377 -15.65 -0.70 -16.48
N ARG A 378 -16.03 -0.06 -17.59
CA ARG A 378 -15.82 -0.59 -18.93
C ARG A 378 -14.64 0.14 -19.57
N PRO A 379 -13.46 -0.49 -19.66
CA PRO A 379 -12.38 0.01 -20.50
C PRO A 379 -12.86 0.15 -21.95
N THR A 380 -12.90 1.38 -22.44
CA THR A 380 -13.12 1.67 -23.86
C THR A 380 -12.16 2.75 -24.30
N ILE A 381 -10.89 2.40 -24.52
CA ILE A 381 -10.05 3.21 -25.40
C ILE A 381 -10.26 2.68 -26.82
N GLN A 382 -10.82 3.55 -27.67
CA GLN A 382 -10.78 3.36 -29.11
C GLN A 382 -9.50 4.04 -29.60
N PHE A 383 -8.57 3.25 -30.10
CA PHE A 383 -7.40 3.75 -30.80
C PHE A 383 -7.86 4.06 -32.23
N GLU A 384 -8.01 5.34 -32.56
CA GLU A 384 -8.30 5.80 -33.93
C GLU A 384 -7.04 5.84 -34.80
#